data_AF-A0A7Y4RRL5-F1
#
_entry.id   AF-A0A7Y4RRL5-F1
#
_cell.length_a   1.000
_cell.length_b   1.000
_cell.length_c   1.000
_cell.angle_alpha   90.00
_cell.angle_beta   90.00
_cell.angle_gamma   90.00
#
_symmetry.space_group_name_H-M   'P 1'
#
loop_
_entity.id
_entity.type
_entity.pdbx_description
1 polymer ?
#
loop_
_entity_poly.entity_id
_entity_poly.type
_entity_poly.pdbx_seq_one_letter_code
_entity_poly.pdbx_strand_id
1 'polypeptide(L)'
;MIRKFLPITVLCLLFAATSQQALAHVAYINMLTAPNTTLTANADGSTTYQRDWVVTSNGAWANGTDANWADSHTVPWHLINITDPAGAYINLSISGGITSIPSNPGLTPLGDLTPAFSLYSGTVPGAAHEGAAALPVPPGKEGAWNALGNTTMANDAGQIKTITYLTHVGDVNGTATSVSLNNYYLAAGQYTVVLGGTCYECYPHYDRLDPNSPTFDPNYENFIIDIENDAFQARGYRSVLTILPASVPVPAAIWLMGSGLLGLFGMRRTRKS
;
A
#
# COMPACT_ATOMS: atom_id res chain seq x y z
N MET A 1 69.73 -12.93 -24.00
CA MET A 1 68.27 -13.16 -24.12
C MET A 1 67.63 -12.92 -22.76
N ILE A 2 67.08 -11.73 -22.53
CA ILE A 2 66.39 -11.39 -21.28
C ILE A 2 64.98 -10.96 -21.70
N ARG A 3 63.99 -11.82 -21.44
CA ARG A 3 62.58 -11.51 -21.71
C ARG A 3 62.01 -10.80 -20.48
N LYS A 4 61.60 -9.55 -20.69
CA LYS A 4 60.92 -8.70 -19.70
C LYS A 4 59.52 -9.25 -19.43
N PHE A 5 59.18 -9.45 -18.17
CA PHE A 5 57.80 -9.67 -17.72
C PHE A 5 57.10 -8.32 -17.58
N LEU A 6 55.96 -8.13 -18.25
CA LEU A 6 54.98 -7.09 -17.93
C LEU A 6 53.85 -7.73 -17.12
N PRO A 7 53.44 -7.20 -15.95
CA PRO A 7 52.23 -7.62 -15.31
C PRO A 7 51.03 -6.91 -15.97
N ILE A 8 50.05 -7.70 -16.41
CA ILE A 8 48.73 -7.20 -16.83
C ILE A 8 47.95 -6.91 -15.56
N THR A 9 47.78 -5.62 -15.25
CA THR A 9 46.92 -5.16 -14.16
C THR A 9 45.46 -5.33 -14.60
N VAL A 10 44.77 -6.33 -14.03
CA VAL A 10 43.32 -6.50 -14.19
C VAL A 10 42.62 -5.46 -13.32
N LEU A 11 42.18 -4.37 -13.96
CA LEU A 11 41.27 -3.39 -13.36
C LEU A 11 39.85 -3.97 -13.39
N CYS A 12 39.45 -4.64 -12.31
CA CYS A 12 38.09 -5.11 -12.14
C CYS A 12 37.21 -3.90 -11.78
N LEU A 13 36.53 -3.32 -12.77
CA LEU A 13 35.47 -2.34 -12.54
C LEU A 13 34.32 -3.05 -11.81
N LEU A 14 34.17 -2.78 -10.50
CA LEU A 14 32.91 -2.94 -9.80
C LEU A 14 31.90 -1.92 -10.38
N PHE A 15 31.22 -2.30 -11.45
CA PHE A 15 29.90 -1.76 -11.69
C PHE A 15 28.97 -2.39 -10.65
N ALA A 16 28.67 -1.65 -9.60
CA ALA A 16 27.50 -1.90 -8.76
C ALA A 16 26.27 -1.64 -9.63
N ALA A 17 25.91 -2.63 -10.45
CA ALA A 17 24.58 -2.72 -11.01
C ALA A 17 23.64 -2.88 -9.82
N THR A 18 22.95 -1.79 -9.45
CA THR A 18 21.73 -1.91 -8.66
C THR A 18 20.79 -2.75 -9.50
N SER A 19 20.68 -4.03 -9.14
CA SER A 19 19.71 -4.92 -9.75
C SER A 19 18.34 -4.26 -9.57
N GLN A 20 17.71 -3.89 -10.69
CA GLN A 20 16.27 -3.79 -10.72
C GLN A 20 15.77 -5.17 -10.31
N GLN A 21 15.29 -5.30 -9.07
CA GLN A 21 14.49 -6.46 -8.70
C GLN A 21 13.33 -6.49 -9.69
N ALA A 22 13.22 -7.57 -10.45
CA ALA A 22 12.01 -7.86 -11.17
C ALA A 22 10.86 -7.79 -10.14
N LEU A 23 9.86 -6.93 -10.39
CA LEU A 23 8.66 -6.74 -9.56
C LEU A 23 7.70 -7.94 -9.65
N ALA A 24 8.25 -9.15 -9.65
CA ALA A 24 7.51 -10.40 -9.67
C ALA A 24 7.20 -10.90 -8.25
N HIS A 25 7.31 -10.02 -7.23
CA HIS A 25 6.98 -10.37 -5.85
C HIS A 25 6.50 -9.16 -5.04
N VAL A 26 5.75 -9.40 -3.97
CA VAL A 26 5.32 -8.39 -3.00
C VAL A 26 6.52 -7.68 -2.39
N ALA A 27 6.58 -6.37 -2.65
CA ALA A 27 7.54 -5.44 -2.07
C ALA A 27 6.79 -4.28 -1.43
N TYR A 28 7.09 -4.01 -0.16
CA TYR A 28 6.39 -3.00 0.63
C TYR A 28 6.99 -1.61 0.45
N ILE A 29 6.12 -0.64 0.15
CA ILE A 29 6.42 0.79 0.22
C ILE A 29 6.00 1.30 1.61
N ASN A 30 6.97 1.60 2.47
CA ASN A 30 6.67 2.14 3.79
C ASN A 30 6.15 3.59 3.68
N MET A 31 4.89 3.83 4.04
CA MET A 31 4.26 5.15 3.92
C MET A 31 4.86 6.20 4.86
N LEU A 32 5.57 5.79 5.91
CA LEU A 32 6.17 6.70 6.88
C LEU A 32 7.62 7.07 6.54
N THR A 33 8.33 6.23 5.78
CA THR A 33 9.79 6.34 5.60
C THR A 33 10.28 6.16 4.18
N ALA A 34 9.42 5.80 3.21
CA ALA A 34 9.85 5.61 1.84
C ALA A 34 10.47 6.90 1.28
N PRO A 35 11.50 6.80 0.41
CA PRO A 35 12.06 7.96 -0.27
C PRO A 35 10.96 8.78 -0.96
N ASN A 36 11.13 10.11 -0.93
CA ASN A 36 10.19 11.10 -1.49
C ASN A 36 8.83 11.21 -0.76
N THR A 37 8.73 10.65 0.46
CA THR A 37 7.60 10.95 1.35
C THR A 37 7.80 12.32 1.97
N THR A 38 6.82 13.21 1.82
CA THR A 38 6.80 14.51 2.50
C THR A 38 6.12 14.34 3.86
N LEU A 39 6.76 14.83 4.91
CA LEU A 39 6.27 14.77 6.28
C LEU A 39 5.88 16.18 6.76
N THR A 40 4.71 16.30 7.39
CA THR A 40 4.24 17.55 8.01
C THR A 40 3.75 17.25 9.41
N ALA A 41 4.37 17.88 10.42
CA ALA A 41 3.87 17.86 11.79
C ALA A 41 2.76 18.92 11.94
N ASN A 42 1.62 18.52 12.48
CA ASN A 42 0.44 19.38 12.60
C ASN A 42 0.31 19.91 14.04
N ALA A 43 -0.39 21.04 14.20
CA ALA A 43 -0.58 21.69 15.49
C ALA A 43 -1.42 20.86 16.49
N ASP A 44 -2.23 19.93 16.00
CA ASP A 44 -3.05 19.01 16.78
C ASP A 44 -2.27 17.78 17.29
N GLY A 45 -0.96 17.73 17.03
CA GLY A 45 -0.09 16.61 17.42
C GLY A 45 -0.12 15.43 16.45
N SER A 46 -0.90 15.49 15.37
CA SER A 46 -0.84 14.51 14.30
C SER A 46 0.36 14.75 13.36
N THR A 47 0.73 13.72 12.60
CA THR A 47 1.72 13.82 11.52
C THR A 47 1.11 13.36 10.22
N THR A 48 1.23 14.18 9.17
CA THR A 48 0.79 13.86 7.80
C THR A 48 1.98 13.43 6.95
N TYR A 49 1.80 12.32 6.24
CA TYR A 49 2.72 11.72 5.29
C TYR A 49 2.07 11.76 3.91
N GLN A 50 2.72 12.38 2.93
CA GLN A 50 2.23 12.47 1.56
C GLN A 50 3.23 11.87 0.58
N ARG A 51 2.72 11.13 -0.41
CA ARG A 51 3.52 10.53 -1.47
C ARG A 51 2.74 10.40 -2.77
N ASP A 52 3.41 10.65 -3.88
CA ASP A 52 2.89 10.40 -5.22
C ASP A 52 3.54 9.12 -5.77
N TRP A 53 2.75 8.25 -6.39
CA TRP A 53 3.22 6.99 -6.96
C TRP A 53 2.30 6.51 -8.09
N VAL A 54 2.54 5.30 -8.60
CA VAL A 54 1.79 4.72 -9.72
C VAL A 54 1.31 3.31 -9.44
N VAL A 55 0.16 2.98 -10.06
CA VAL A 55 -0.35 1.63 -10.23
C VAL A 55 -0.43 1.32 -11.72
N THR A 56 -0.30 0.05 -12.10
CA THR A 56 -0.23 -0.37 -13.52
C THR A 56 -1.60 -0.53 -14.18
N SER A 57 -2.71 -0.45 -13.42
CA SER A 57 -4.07 -0.65 -13.93
C SER A 57 -5.11 0.22 -13.21
N ASN A 58 -6.21 0.57 -13.91
CA ASN A 58 -7.39 1.15 -13.29
C ASN A 58 -8.37 0.11 -12.75
N GLY A 59 -8.12 -1.20 -12.93
CA GLY A 59 -9.04 -2.27 -12.52
C GLY A 59 -8.44 -3.23 -11.50
N ALA A 60 -7.15 -3.13 -11.18
CA ALA A 60 -6.45 -4.14 -10.38
C ALA A 60 -7.05 -4.36 -8.98
N TRP A 61 -7.52 -3.30 -8.31
CA TRP A 61 -8.16 -3.49 -7.00
C TRP A 61 -9.51 -4.18 -7.15
N ALA A 62 -10.31 -3.76 -8.13
CA ALA A 62 -11.60 -4.38 -8.40
C ALA A 62 -11.48 -5.85 -8.79
N ASN A 63 -10.43 -6.24 -9.53
CA ASN A 63 -10.16 -7.65 -9.83
C ASN A 63 -10.02 -8.48 -8.53
N GLY A 64 -9.35 -7.93 -7.51
CA GLY A 64 -9.18 -8.62 -6.23
C GLY A 64 -10.47 -8.81 -5.43
N THR A 65 -11.58 -8.18 -5.83
CA THR A 65 -12.87 -8.27 -5.12
C THR A 65 -13.74 -9.43 -5.55
N ASP A 66 -13.43 -10.06 -6.67
CA ASP A 66 -14.31 -11.06 -7.28
C ASP A 66 -14.08 -12.48 -6.73
N ALA A 67 -14.72 -13.45 -7.38
CA ALA A 67 -14.66 -14.84 -6.97
C ALA A 67 -13.32 -15.54 -7.33
N ASN A 68 -12.49 -15.01 -8.22
CA ASN A 68 -11.24 -15.65 -8.66
C ASN A 68 -9.98 -15.06 -7.99
N TRP A 69 -10.07 -13.94 -7.27
CA TRP A 69 -8.95 -13.26 -6.58
C TRP A 69 -7.86 -12.77 -7.55
N ALA A 70 -7.21 -11.66 -7.23
CA ALA A 70 -6.27 -11.02 -8.16
C ALA A 70 -4.83 -11.50 -8.01
N ASP A 71 -4.09 -11.38 -9.11
CA ASP A 71 -2.63 -11.37 -9.15
C ASP A 71 -2.07 -10.24 -8.26
N SER A 72 -1.21 -10.61 -7.31
CA SER A 72 -0.61 -9.69 -6.34
C SER A 72 0.34 -8.66 -6.96
N HIS A 73 0.80 -8.88 -8.19
CA HIS A 73 1.71 -8.01 -8.94
C HIS A 73 1.04 -6.79 -9.57
N THR A 74 -0.29 -6.82 -9.69
CA THR A 74 -1.06 -5.77 -10.35
C THR A 74 -1.33 -4.57 -9.44
N VAL A 75 -0.96 -4.67 -8.16
CA VAL A 75 -1.24 -3.67 -7.12
C VAL A 75 -0.01 -3.33 -6.29
N PRO A 76 0.22 -2.06 -5.94
CA PRO A 76 1.24 -1.68 -4.98
C PRO A 76 0.84 -2.03 -3.54
N TRP A 77 1.83 -2.51 -2.79
CA TRP A 77 1.71 -2.89 -1.39
C TRP A 77 2.37 -1.84 -0.50
N HIS A 78 1.59 -1.27 0.41
CA HIS A 78 2.04 -0.22 1.32
C HIS A 78 2.08 -0.74 2.76
N LEU A 79 3.08 -0.28 3.51
CA LEU A 79 3.25 -0.59 4.92
C LEU A 79 2.98 0.64 5.78
N ILE A 80 2.15 0.45 6.81
CA ILE A 80 1.98 1.38 7.93
C ILE A 80 2.46 0.68 9.20
N ASN A 81 3.31 1.34 9.97
CA ASN A 81 3.80 0.84 11.24
C ASN A 81 3.38 1.76 12.38
N ILE A 82 2.46 1.29 13.22
CA ILE A 82 2.01 2.01 14.43
C ILE A 82 2.89 1.54 15.58
N THR A 83 3.79 2.42 16.03
CA THR A 83 4.74 2.13 17.11
C THR A 83 4.25 2.56 18.49
N ASP A 84 3.25 3.46 18.56
CA ASP A 84 2.67 3.88 19.83
C ASP A 84 1.95 2.68 20.48
N PRO A 85 2.32 2.27 21.70
CA PRO A 85 1.65 1.18 22.41
C PRO A 85 0.14 1.38 22.62
N ALA A 86 -0.32 2.63 22.71
CA ALA A 86 -1.74 2.96 22.81
C ALA A 86 -2.48 2.92 21.46
N GLY A 87 -1.75 2.71 20.36
CA GLY A 87 -2.28 2.79 19.01
C GLY A 87 -2.38 4.21 18.48
N ALA A 88 -3.06 4.38 17.36
CA ALA A 88 -3.26 5.66 16.72
C ALA A 88 -4.57 5.69 15.92
N TYR A 89 -5.16 6.88 15.78
CA TYR A 89 -6.19 7.13 14.79
C TYR A 89 -5.53 7.55 13.49
N ILE A 90 -5.99 6.99 12.37
CA ILE A 90 -5.51 7.33 11.05
C ILE A 90 -6.60 7.98 10.20
N ASN A 91 -6.19 8.92 9.37
CA ASN A 91 -6.92 9.35 8.18
C ASN A 91 -6.08 8.97 6.96
N LEU A 92 -6.62 8.19 6.05
CA LEU A 92 -5.93 7.78 4.82
C LEU A 92 -6.78 8.19 3.62
N SER A 93 -6.22 9.01 2.74
CA SER A 93 -6.83 9.40 1.48
C SER A 93 -5.96 8.99 0.30
N ILE A 94 -6.59 8.44 -0.74
CA ILE A 94 -5.97 8.15 -2.03
C ILE A 94 -6.72 8.94 -3.09
N SER A 95 -6.00 9.77 -3.86
CA SER A 95 -6.56 10.50 -4.99
C SER A 95 -5.85 10.14 -6.29
N GLY A 96 -6.62 9.95 -7.37
CA GLY A 96 -6.13 9.85 -8.74
C GLY A 96 -5.69 11.21 -9.30
N GLY A 97 -5.62 11.33 -10.62
CA GLY A 97 -5.35 12.62 -11.29
C GLY A 97 -3.88 13.00 -11.43
N ILE A 98 -2.94 12.17 -10.97
CA ILE A 98 -1.50 12.47 -11.09
C ILE A 98 -1.00 12.07 -12.48
N THR A 99 -0.53 13.05 -13.25
CA THR A 99 -0.01 12.88 -14.62
C THR A 99 1.49 13.10 -14.74
N SER A 100 2.17 13.33 -13.61
CA SER A 100 3.64 13.38 -13.54
C SER A 100 4.11 12.83 -12.20
N ILE A 101 5.17 12.03 -12.23
CA ILE A 101 5.79 11.46 -11.03
C ILE A 101 7.19 12.05 -10.92
N PRO A 102 7.46 12.96 -9.97
CA PRO A 102 8.76 13.60 -9.85
C PRO A 102 9.93 12.61 -9.71
N SER A 103 9.67 11.45 -9.10
CA SER A 103 10.67 10.39 -8.92
C SER A 103 10.88 9.52 -10.16
N ASN A 104 10.09 9.68 -11.22
CA ASN A 104 10.22 8.97 -12.48
C ASN A 104 9.75 9.87 -13.65
N PRO A 105 10.55 10.86 -14.05
CA PRO A 105 10.16 11.86 -15.06
C PRO A 105 9.96 11.29 -16.48
N GLY A 106 10.38 10.04 -16.74
CA GLY A 106 10.14 9.34 -18.00
C GLY A 106 8.78 8.65 -18.08
N LEU A 107 7.99 8.68 -17.00
CA LEU A 107 6.66 8.07 -16.91
C LEU A 107 5.60 9.17 -16.96
N THR A 108 4.64 9.05 -17.89
CA THR A 108 3.48 9.93 -17.99
C THR A 108 2.22 9.14 -17.68
N PRO A 109 1.74 9.15 -16.42
CA PRO A 109 0.52 8.45 -16.10
C PRO A 109 -0.73 9.12 -16.69
N LEU A 110 -1.76 8.32 -16.97
CA LEU A 110 -2.99 8.78 -17.64
C LEU A 110 -3.85 9.75 -16.81
N GLY A 111 -3.66 9.80 -15.48
CA GLY A 111 -4.41 10.68 -14.57
C GLY A 111 -5.90 10.31 -14.40
N ASP A 112 -6.33 9.16 -14.90
CA ASP A 112 -7.71 8.68 -14.93
C ASP A 112 -8.05 7.67 -13.81
N LEU A 113 -7.17 7.52 -12.82
CA LEU A 113 -7.37 6.54 -11.74
C LEU A 113 -8.66 6.84 -10.97
N THR A 114 -9.52 5.83 -10.84
CA THR A 114 -10.63 5.79 -9.88
C THR A 114 -10.22 4.91 -8.69
N PRO A 115 -9.64 5.50 -7.62
CA PRO A 115 -8.94 4.71 -6.61
C PRO A 115 -9.86 3.94 -5.66
N ALA A 116 -9.37 2.79 -5.21
CA ALA A 116 -9.82 2.09 -4.02
C ALA A 116 -8.63 1.45 -3.29
N PHE A 117 -8.85 1.07 -2.04
CA PHE A 117 -7.85 0.35 -1.27
C PHE A 117 -8.46 -0.56 -0.22
N SER A 118 -7.71 -1.59 0.14
CA SER A 118 -8.00 -2.49 1.26
C SER A 118 -6.92 -2.36 2.34
N LEU A 119 -7.35 -2.40 3.60
CA LEU A 119 -6.51 -2.31 4.78
C LEU A 119 -6.53 -3.65 5.53
N TYR A 120 -5.34 -4.12 5.91
CA TYR A 120 -5.14 -5.39 6.59
C TYR A 120 -4.24 -5.21 7.81
N SER A 121 -4.45 -6.05 8.83
CA SER A 121 -3.51 -6.26 9.92
C SER A 121 -2.43 -7.26 9.50
N GLY A 122 -1.18 -6.90 9.77
CA GLY A 122 0.00 -7.69 9.45
C GLY A 122 0.60 -7.40 8.09
N THR A 123 1.55 -8.27 7.74
CA THR A 123 2.30 -8.27 6.47
C THR A 123 2.43 -9.70 5.99
N VAL A 124 2.37 -9.94 4.68
CA VAL A 124 2.83 -11.20 4.10
C VAL A 124 4.37 -11.24 4.10
N PRO A 125 5.02 -12.40 3.91
CA PRO A 125 6.47 -12.46 3.84
C PRO A 125 7.02 -11.54 2.74
N GLY A 126 8.23 -11.03 2.92
CA GLY A 126 8.92 -10.29 1.87
C GLY A 126 9.11 -11.18 0.64
N ALA A 127 8.92 -10.60 -0.54
CA ALA A 127 8.92 -11.33 -1.80
C ALA A 127 7.87 -12.46 -1.87
N ALA A 128 6.74 -12.32 -1.18
CA ALA A 128 5.63 -13.26 -1.36
C ALA A 128 5.02 -13.10 -2.76
N HIS A 129 4.51 -14.18 -3.34
CA HIS A 129 3.85 -14.17 -4.63
C HIS A 129 2.85 -15.32 -4.73
N GLU A 130 1.92 -15.21 -5.68
CA GLU A 130 1.10 -16.36 -6.07
C GLU A 130 1.95 -17.41 -6.80
N GLY A 131 1.67 -18.70 -6.55
CA GLY A 131 2.43 -19.80 -7.16
C GLY A 131 3.74 -20.16 -6.47
N ALA A 132 4.07 -19.55 -5.33
CA ALA A 132 5.16 -20.00 -4.47
C ALA A 132 5.01 -21.51 -4.15
N ALA A 133 6.11 -22.26 -4.23
CA ALA A 133 6.05 -23.72 -4.10
C ALA A 133 5.42 -24.21 -2.78
N ALA A 134 5.56 -23.43 -1.70
CA ALA A 134 4.99 -23.73 -0.39
C ALA A 134 3.48 -23.42 -0.27
N LEU A 135 2.93 -22.60 -1.17
CA LEU A 135 1.51 -22.26 -1.22
C LEU A 135 1.07 -22.01 -2.67
N PRO A 136 0.68 -23.05 -3.41
CA PRO A 136 0.19 -22.88 -4.77
C PRO A 136 -1.14 -22.12 -4.77
N VAL A 137 -1.44 -21.52 -5.93
CA VAL A 137 -2.72 -20.81 -6.16
C VAL A 137 -3.88 -21.79 -5.93
N PRO A 138 -4.90 -21.42 -5.14
CA PRO A 138 -6.04 -22.31 -4.94
C PRO A 138 -6.73 -22.62 -6.27
N PRO A 139 -7.26 -23.84 -6.47
CA PRO A 139 -7.93 -24.20 -7.70
C PRO A 139 -9.07 -23.23 -8.06
N GLY A 140 -9.09 -22.76 -9.31
CA GLY A 140 -10.11 -21.82 -9.80
C GLY A 140 -9.87 -20.36 -9.43
N LYS A 141 -8.69 -20.01 -8.90
CA LYS A 141 -8.26 -18.64 -8.63
C LYS A 141 -7.24 -18.16 -9.67
N GLU A 142 -7.28 -16.88 -10.02
CA GLU A 142 -6.28 -16.21 -10.87
C GLU A 142 -5.03 -15.88 -10.04
N GLY A 143 -5.23 -15.38 -8.80
CA GLY A 143 -4.12 -15.12 -7.88
C GLY A 143 -4.43 -15.47 -6.42
N ALA A 144 -3.56 -14.99 -5.53
CA ALA A 144 -3.65 -15.26 -4.09
C ALA A 144 -4.23 -14.08 -3.28
N TRP A 145 -4.34 -12.89 -3.89
CA TRP A 145 -4.76 -11.68 -3.18
C TRP A 145 -6.27 -11.49 -3.23
N ASN A 146 -6.90 -11.50 -2.05
CA ASN A 146 -8.32 -11.24 -1.86
C ASN A 146 -8.50 -9.83 -1.29
N ALA A 147 -9.04 -8.91 -2.07
CA ALA A 147 -9.23 -7.51 -1.69
C ALA A 147 -10.26 -7.32 -0.56
N LEU A 148 -11.22 -8.24 -0.43
CA LEU A 148 -12.35 -8.15 0.52
C LEU A 148 -12.28 -9.20 1.63
N GLY A 149 -11.13 -9.85 1.80
CA GLY A 149 -10.98 -10.92 2.78
C GLY A 149 -9.54 -11.19 3.14
N ASN A 150 -9.32 -12.15 4.05
CA ASN A 150 -7.96 -12.50 4.45
C ASN A 150 -7.16 -12.99 3.25
N THR A 151 -5.90 -12.57 3.19
CA THR A 151 -4.96 -12.98 2.14
C THR A 151 -3.84 -13.81 2.76
N THR A 152 -3.60 -15.00 2.24
CA THR A 152 -2.48 -15.87 2.65
C THR A 152 -1.55 -16.01 1.47
N MET A 153 -0.28 -15.67 1.67
CA MET A 153 0.74 -15.79 0.64
C MET A 153 2.01 -16.40 1.20
N ALA A 154 2.82 -16.94 0.29
CA ALA A 154 4.12 -17.50 0.61
C ALA A 154 5.22 -16.91 -0.30
N ASN A 155 6.47 -17.05 0.12
CA ASN A 155 7.63 -16.76 -0.71
C ASN A 155 8.43 -18.04 -1.02
N ASP A 156 9.43 -17.93 -1.88
CA ASP A 156 10.32 -19.03 -2.28
C ASP A 156 11.14 -19.64 -1.14
N ALA A 157 11.29 -18.91 -0.02
CA ALA A 157 11.94 -19.43 1.19
C ALA A 157 10.99 -20.34 2.01
N GLY A 158 9.76 -20.55 1.56
CA GLY A 158 8.75 -21.38 2.23
C GLY A 158 8.09 -20.71 3.43
N GLN A 159 8.30 -19.39 3.62
CA GLN A 159 7.59 -18.64 4.65
C GLN A 159 6.16 -18.41 4.20
N ILE A 160 5.20 -18.63 5.10
CA ILE A 160 3.76 -18.45 4.83
C ILE A 160 3.18 -17.54 5.91
N LYS A 161 2.40 -16.54 5.52
CA LYS A 161 1.68 -15.70 6.47
C LYS A 161 0.35 -15.23 5.91
N THR A 162 -0.63 -15.11 6.80
CA THR A 162 -1.93 -14.53 6.51
C THR A 162 -1.98 -13.10 7.04
N ILE A 163 -2.43 -12.17 6.20
CA ILE A 163 -2.86 -10.84 6.64
C ILE A 163 -4.37 -10.85 6.86
N THR A 164 -4.80 -10.20 7.94
CA THR A 164 -6.22 -10.20 8.34
C THR A 164 -6.89 -8.95 7.80
N TYR A 165 -7.95 -9.14 7.02
CA TYR A 165 -8.74 -8.04 6.48
C TYR A 165 -9.39 -7.22 7.59
N LEU A 166 -9.27 -5.89 7.49
CA LEU A 166 -9.88 -4.95 8.43
C LEU A 166 -11.03 -4.18 7.78
N THR A 167 -10.76 -3.53 6.64
CA THR A 167 -11.72 -2.71 5.92
C THR A 167 -11.24 -2.41 4.50
N HIS A 168 -12.08 -1.81 3.67
CA HIS A 168 -11.72 -1.20 2.40
C HIS A 168 -12.46 0.13 2.21
N VAL A 169 -12.02 0.91 1.22
CA VAL A 169 -12.72 2.11 0.76
C VAL A 169 -12.71 2.15 -0.76
N GLY A 170 -13.86 2.51 -1.34
CA GLY A 170 -14.13 2.49 -2.76
C GLY A 170 -15.01 1.31 -3.15
N ASP A 171 -15.67 1.42 -4.30
CA ASP A 171 -16.61 0.44 -4.81
C ASP A 171 -16.14 -0.04 -6.19
N VAL A 172 -16.43 -1.29 -6.55
CA VAL A 172 -16.22 -1.79 -7.92
C VAL A 172 -16.99 -0.90 -8.89
N ASN A 173 -16.32 -0.48 -9.96
CA ASN A 173 -16.80 0.48 -10.96
C ASN A 173 -17.16 1.86 -10.37
N GLY A 174 -16.58 2.21 -9.23
CA GLY A 174 -16.70 3.54 -8.64
C GLY A 174 -16.13 4.61 -9.57
N THR A 175 -16.79 5.77 -9.62
CA THR A 175 -16.35 6.92 -10.44
C THR A 175 -15.64 7.99 -9.61
N ALA A 176 -15.43 7.74 -8.32
CA ALA A 176 -14.77 8.70 -7.44
C ALA A 176 -13.30 8.85 -7.85
N THR A 177 -12.83 10.09 -7.92
CA THR A 177 -11.40 10.40 -8.18
C THR A 177 -10.57 10.50 -6.90
N SER A 178 -11.22 10.39 -5.74
CA SER A 178 -10.58 10.34 -4.43
C SER A 178 -11.44 9.55 -3.46
N VAL A 179 -10.79 8.76 -2.60
CA VAL A 179 -11.41 7.98 -1.53
C VAL A 179 -10.68 8.22 -0.21
N SER A 180 -11.41 8.15 0.90
CA SER A 180 -10.84 8.41 2.23
C SER A 180 -11.42 7.51 3.32
N LEU A 181 -10.53 6.97 4.16
CA LEU A 181 -10.84 6.38 5.46
C LEU A 181 -10.51 7.40 6.55
N ASN A 182 -11.49 7.78 7.36
CA ASN A 182 -11.34 8.81 8.38
C ASN A 182 -11.51 8.25 9.79
N ASN A 183 -10.67 8.71 10.71
CA ASN A 183 -10.71 8.44 12.14
C ASN A 183 -10.74 6.93 12.47
N TYR A 184 -9.94 6.14 11.75
CA TYR A 184 -9.88 4.70 11.95
C TYR A 184 -8.81 4.36 12.99
N TYR A 185 -9.19 3.67 14.06
CA TYR A 185 -8.25 3.28 15.11
C TYR A 185 -7.46 2.04 14.72
N LEU A 186 -6.13 2.12 14.90
CA LEU A 186 -5.20 1.01 14.75
C LEU A 186 -4.41 0.84 16.05
N ALA A 187 -4.41 -0.38 16.59
CA ALA A 187 -3.52 -0.74 17.70
C ALA A 187 -2.04 -0.71 17.25
N ALA A 188 -1.11 -0.79 18.20
CA ALA A 188 0.30 -0.98 17.88
C ALA A 188 0.50 -2.21 16.97
N GLY A 189 1.24 -2.05 15.88
CA GLY A 189 1.46 -3.13 14.92
C GLY A 189 1.79 -2.68 13.50
N GLN A 190 1.99 -3.67 12.65
CA GLN A 190 2.19 -3.49 11.21
C GLN A 190 0.88 -3.71 10.47
N TYR A 191 0.64 -2.88 9.47
CA TYR A 191 -0.56 -2.92 8.63
C TYR A 191 -0.17 -2.84 7.17
N THR A 192 -0.93 -3.57 6.35
CA THR A 192 -0.78 -3.56 4.90
C THR A 192 -1.92 -2.75 4.30
N VAL A 193 -1.60 -1.82 3.42
CA VAL A 193 -2.57 -1.17 2.53
C VAL A 193 -2.27 -1.65 1.12
N VAL A 194 -3.26 -2.23 0.45
CA VAL A 194 -3.16 -2.58 -0.97
C VAL A 194 -4.13 -1.69 -1.72
N LEU A 195 -3.64 -0.97 -2.72
CA LEU A 195 -4.44 0.01 -3.46
C LEU A 195 -4.41 -0.29 -4.96
N GLY A 196 -5.43 0.19 -5.66
CA GLY A 196 -5.51 0.08 -7.11
C GLY A 196 -6.72 0.84 -7.63
N GLY A 197 -7.04 0.66 -8.91
CA GLY A 197 -8.23 1.25 -9.48
C GLY A 197 -9.47 0.33 -9.34
N THR A 198 -10.64 0.96 -9.39
CA THR A 198 -11.97 0.34 -9.23
C THR A 198 -12.61 -0.08 -10.54
N CYS A 199 -12.04 0.31 -11.67
CA CYS A 199 -12.63 0.22 -12.99
C CYS A 199 -12.49 -1.20 -13.57
N TYR A 200 -13.33 -2.12 -13.12
CA TYR A 200 -13.44 -3.47 -13.68
C TYR A 200 -14.11 -3.45 -15.06
N GLU A 201 -15.11 -2.58 -15.25
CA GLU A 201 -15.97 -2.53 -16.44
C GLU A 201 -16.00 -1.16 -17.15
N CYS A 202 -15.28 -0.14 -16.66
CA CYS A 202 -15.33 1.20 -17.29
C CYS A 202 -14.33 1.40 -18.45
N TYR A 203 -13.72 0.31 -18.94
CA TYR A 203 -13.39 0.22 -20.35
C TYR A 203 -14.54 -0.46 -21.09
N PRO A 204 -14.90 -0.04 -22.33
CA PRO A 204 -16.02 -0.59 -23.10
C PRO A 204 -15.73 -2.02 -23.59
N HIS A 205 -15.51 -2.94 -22.66
CA HIS A 205 -15.18 -4.35 -22.88
C HIS A 205 -16.40 -5.11 -23.40
N TYR A 206 -17.57 -4.88 -22.79
CA TYR A 206 -18.82 -5.50 -23.24
C TYR A 206 -19.22 -5.00 -24.63
N ASP A 207 -18.96 -3.74 -24.96
CA ASP A 207 -19.17 -3.22 -26.31
C ASP A 207 -18.22 -3.88 -27.33
N ARG A 208 -17.06 -4.42 -26.93
CA ARG A 208 -16.21 -5.19 -27.86
C ARG A 208 -16.59 -6.67 -27.96
N LEU A 209 -17.32 -7.18 -26.97
CA LEU A 209 -17.87 -8.53 -26.95
C LEU A 209 -19.29 -8.62 -27.54
N ASP A 210 -20.03 -7.51 -27.61
CA ASP A 210 -21.36 -7.43 -28.24
C ASP A 210 -21.23 -7.39 -29.76
N PRO A 211 -21.69 -8.42 -30.50
CA PRO A 211 -21.67 -8.45 -31.97
C PRO A 211 -22.36 -7.26 -32.65
N ASN A 212 -23.20 -6.53 -31.91
CA ASN A 212 -23.98 -5.40 -32.42
C ASN A 212 -23.33 -4.04 -32.16
N SER A 213 -22.25 -4.01 -31.39
CA SER A 213 -21.56 -2.77 -31.10
C SER A 213 -20.61 -2.36 -32.24
N PRO A 214 -20.45 -1.05 -32.51
CA PRO A 214 -19.52 -0.55 -33.53
C PRO A 214 -18.05 -0.83 -33.22
N THR A 215 -17.75 -1.30 -32.00
CA THR A 215 -16.39 -1.65 -31.55
C THR A 215 -16.19 -3.16 -31.37
N PHE A 216 -17.15 -3.99 -31.80
CA PHE A 216 -17.07 -5.45 -31.72
C PHE A 216 -15.78 -6.00 -32.32
N ASP A 217 -15.09 -6.86 -31.56
CA ASP A 217 -13.93 -7.60 -32.03
C ASP A 217 -14.14 -9.10 -31.75
N PRO A 218 -14.36 -9.94 -32.78
CA PRO A 218 -14.60 -11.37 -32.60
C PRO A 218 -13.37 -12.14 -32.08
N ASN A 219 -12.19 -11.52 -32.02
CA ASN A 219 -10.99 -12.11 -31.42
C ASN A 219 -10.77 -11.64 -29.97
N TYR A 220 -11.67 -10.83 -29.41
CA TYR A 220 -11.48 -10.16 -28.13
C TYR A 220 -11.35 -11.10 -26.93
N GLU A 221 -12.03 -12.26 -26.95
CA GLU A 221 -11.88 -13.28 -25.91
C GLU A 221 -10.45 -13.87 -25.87
N ASN A 222 -9.74 -13.89 -27.00
CA ASN A 222 -8.33 -14.28 -27.07
C ASN A 222 -7.38 -13.14 -26.65
N PHE A 223 -7.91 -11.91 -26.53
CA PHE A 223 -7.26 -10.69 -26.06
C PHE A 223 -7.64 -10.34 -24.61
N ILE A 224 -8.24 -11.24 -23.83
CA ILE A 224 -8.39 -11.06 -22.37
C ILE A 224 -7.01 -10.85 -21.72
N ILE A 225 -5.98 -11.51 -22.27
CA ILE A 225 -4.57 -11.28 -21.94
C ILE A 225 -4.12 -9.86 -22.32
N ASP A 226 -4.67 -9.27 -23.37
CA ASP A 226 -4.32 -7.91 -23.81
C ASP A 226 -5.12 -6.80 -23.12
N ILE A 227 -6.22 -7.14 -22.44
CA ILE A 227 -6.97 -6.29 -21.51
C ILE A 227 -6.28 -6.27 -20.14
N GLU A 228 -5.68 -7.40 -19.74
CA GLU A 228 -4.60 -7.46 -18.77
C GLU A 228 -3.30 -6.79 -19.28
N ASN A 229 -3.14 -6.51 -20.59
CA ASN A 229 -1.99 -5.77 -21.14
C ASN A 229 -2.23 -4.27 -21.41
N ASP A 230 -3.48 -3.78 -21.50
CA ASP A 230 -3.78 -2.36 -21.24
C ASP A 230 -3.59 -2.02 -19.74
N ALA A 231 -3.36 -3.07 -18.94
CA ALA A 231 -2.94 -3.09 -17.54
C ALA A 231 -1.43 -2.88 -17.30
N PHE A 232 -0.73 -2.23 -18.23
CA PHE A 232 0.59 -1.62 -17.97
C PHE A 232 0.66 -0.11 -18.25
N GLN A 233 -0.48 0.57 -18.43
CA GLN A 233 -0.48 2.03 -18.47
C GLN A 233 -0.49 2.56 -17.03
N ALA A 234 0.65 3.12 -16.63
CA ALA A 234 0.81 3.70 -15.31
C ALA A 234 -0.28 4.75 -15.04
N ARG A 235 -0.87 4.68 -13.85
CA ARG A 235 -1.85 5.63 -13.34
C ARG A 235 -1.35 6.20 -12.04
N GLY A 236 -1.20 7.51 -12.03
CA GLY A 236 -0.64 8.20 -10.90
C GLY A 236 -1.69 8.39 -9.81
N TYR A 237 -1.26 8.21 -8.58
CA TYR A 237 -2.04 8.53 -7.39
C TYR A 237 -1.21 9.29 -6.37
N ARG A 238 -1.92 9.99 -5.50
CA ARG A 238 -1.39 10.59 -4.29
C ARG A 238 -1.99 9.88 -3.10
N SER A 239 -1.14 9.39 -2.21
CA SER A 239 -1.54 8.90 -0.89
C SER A 239 -1.23 9.96 0.17
N VAL A 240 -2.21 10.26 1.00
CA VAL A 240 -2.07 11.14 2.18
C VAL A 240 -2.50 10.36 3.42
N LEU A 241 -1.57 10.09 4.32
CA LEU A 241 -1.78 9.41 5.59
C LEU A 241 -1.52 10.39 6.73
N THR A 242 -2.54 10.69 7.53
CA THR A 242 -2.38 11.43 8.78
C THR A 242 -2.52 10.47 9.96
N ILE A 243 -1.54 10.48 10.86
CA ILE A 243 -1.53 9.65 12.06
C ILE A 243 -1.63 10.56 13.28
N LEU A 244 -2.66 10.36 14.09
CA LEU A 244 -2.84 10.98 15.39
C LEU A 244 -2.61 9.92 16.47
N PRO A 245 -1.54 10.01 17.27
CA PRO A 245 -1.30 9.10 18.38
C PRO A 245 -2.52 9.04 19.32
N ALA A 246 -2.91 7.84 19.74
CA ALA A 246 -3.98 7.71 20.70
C ALA A 246 -3.50 8.30 22.03
N SER A 247 -4.26 9.24 22.60
CA SER A 247 -3.90 9.81 23.89
C SER A 247 -3.88 8.69 24.94
N VAL A 248 -2.71 8.42 25.51
CA VAL A 248 -2.62 7.57 26.70
C VAL A 248 -3.40 8.27 27.81
N PRO A 249 -4.41 7.62 28.42
CA PRO A 249 -5.04 8.19 29.60
C PRO A 249 -3.96 8.44 30.63
N VAL A 250 -3.71 9.71 30.96
CA VAL A 250 -2.76 10.05 32.02
C VAL A 250 -3.22 9.28 33.27
N PRO A 251 -2.36 8.43 33.86
CA PRO A 251 -2.77 7.58 34.97
C PRO A 251 -3.47 8.42 36.03
N ALA A 252 -4.55 7.91 36.60
CA ALA A 252 -5.27 8.60 37.69
C ALA A 252 -4.31 9.05 38.81
N ALA A 253 -3.16 8.38 38.95
CA ALA A 253 -2.05 8.79 39.81
C ALA A 253 -1.55 10.23 39.59
N ILE A 254 -1.54 10.80 38.38
CA ILE A 254 -1.14 12.19 38.15
C ILE A 254 -2.21 13.15 38.70
N TRP A 255 -3.48 12.84 38.48
CA TRP A 255 -4.60 13.60 39.07
C TRP A 255 -4.62 13.47 40.60
N LEU A 256 -4.41 12.26 41.12
CA LEU A 256 -4.34 11.99 42.56
C LEU A 256 -3.12 12.65 43.22
N MET A 257 -1.96 12.65 42.56
CA MET A 257 -0.75 13.33 43.03
C MET A 257 -0.95 14.84 43.02
N GLY A 258 -1.55 15.39 41.96
CA GLY A 258 -1.92 16.81 41.87
C GLY A 258 -2.91 17.22 42.98
N SER A 259 -3.98 16.46 43.18
CA SER A 259 -4.95 16.72 44.25
C SER A 259 -4.36 16.52 45.64
N GLY A 260 -3.47 15.52 45.81
CA GLY A 260 -2.80 15.22 47.07
C GLY A 260 -1.83 16.33 47.49
N LEU A 261 -1.07 16.89 46.54
CA LEU A 261 -0.20 18.05 46.77
C LEU A 261 -1.00 19.29 47.19
N LEU A 262 -2.10 19.58 46.50
CA LEU A 262 -2.99 20.70 46.86
C LEU A 262 -3.60 20.50 48.26
N GLY A 263 -4.00 19.27 48.60
CA GLY A 263 -4.47 18.92 49.94
C GLY A 263 -3.42 19.17 51.03
N LEU A 264 -2.15 18.83 50.76
CA LEU A 264 -1.03 19.08 51.67
C LEU A 264 -0.74 20.56 51.90
N PHE A 265 -0.81 21.40 50.85
CA PHE A 265 -0.68 22.85 50.99
C PHE A 265 -1.85 23.46 51.77
N GLY A 266 -3.07 22.95 51.59
CA GLY A 266 -4.24 23.36 52.37
C GLY A 266 -4.09 23.07 53.86
N MET A 267 -3.58 21.88 54.22
CA MET A 267 -3.38 21.48 55.63
C MET A 267 -2.26 22.24 56.34
N ARG A 268 -1.26 22.76 55.63
CA ARG A 268 -0.17 23.54 56.24
C ARG A 268 -0.62 24.92 56.73
N ARG A 269 -1.75 25.44 56.24
CA ARG A 269 -2.24 26.78 56.58
C ARG A 269 -2.99 26.85 57.92
N THR A 270 -3.38 25.71 58.51
CA THR A 270 -4.19 25.70 59.75
C THR A 270 -3.38 25.63 61.05
N ARG A 271 -2.04 25.54 61.02
CA ARG A 271 -1.18 25.52 62.23
C ARG A 271 -0.74 26.89 62.76
N LYS A 272 -1.62 27.89 62.69
CA LYS A 272 -1.45 29.15 63.44
C LYS A 272 -2.75 29.47 64.19
N SER A 273 -2.89 28.88 65.38
CA SER A 273 -3.69 29.39 66.50
C SER A 273 -3.11 28.79 67.77
#